data_AF-A0A935Z552-F1
#
_entry.id   AF-A0A935Z552-F1
#
_cell.length_a   1.000
_cell.length_b   1.000
_cell.length_c   1.000
_cell.angle_alpha   90.00
_cell.angle_beta   90.00
_cell.angle_gamma   90.00
#
_symmetry.space_group_name_H-M   'P 1'
#
loop_
_entity.id
_entity.type
_entity.pdbx_description
1 polymer ?
#
loop_
_entity_poly.entity_id
_entity_poly.type
_entity_poly.pdbx_seq_one_letter_code
_entity_poly.pdbx_strand_id
1 'polypeptide(L)'
;MTQPSVRVGSTSQLFVDDEPSCDACGESLAAAPDEDGPPRGEGALLWFRDGAFREEKRPLCPSCAAAIGMTALSRWASEEDEG
;
A
#
# COMPACT_ATOMS: atom_id res chain seq x y z
N MET A 1 27.14 -23.58 -24.37
CA MET A 1 25.81 -23.27 -24.95
C MET A 1 24.78 -23.54 -23.85
N THR A 2 24.28 -22.49 -23.19
CA THR A 2 23.38 -22.60 -22.03
C THR A 2 21.95 -22.36 -22.52
N GLN A 3 21.05 -23.34 -22.33
CA GLN A 3 19.64 -23.19 -22.66
C GLN A 3 18.93 -22.33 -21.60
N PRO A 4 18.04 -21.40 -21.99
CA PRO A 4 17.18 -20.72 -21.04
C PRO A 4 16.03 -21.63 -20.61
N SER A 5 15.93 -21.91 -19.32
CA SER A 5 14.80 -22.67 -18.76
C SER A 5 13.58 -21.75 -18.65
N VAL A 6 12.55 -22.00 -19.46
CA VAL A 6 11.24 -21.34 -19.32
C VAL A 6 10.48 -22.04 -18.19
N ARG A 7 10.13 -21.30 -17.13
CA ARG A 7 9.22 -21.79 -16.09
C ARG A 7 7.79 -21.38 -16.43
N VAL A 8 6.92 -22.36 -16.61
CA VAL A 8 5.46 -22.17 -16.70
C VAL A 8 4.91 -22.29 -15.28
N GLY A 9 4.39 -21.20 -14.73
CA GLY A 9 3.66 -21.21 -13.46
C GLY A 9 2.25 -21.77 -13.65
N SER A 10 1.83 -22.71 -12.81
CA SER A 10 0.46 -23.26 -12.82
C SER A 10 -0.51 -22.27 -12.18
N THR A 11 -1.67 -22.08 -12.81
CA THR A 11 -2.73 -21.14 -12.37
C THR A 11 -3.48 -21.58 -11.11
N SER A 12 -3.15 -22.73 -10.53
CA SER A 12 -3.80 -23.27 -9.33
C SER A 12 -3.37 -22.61 -8.01
N GLN A 13 -2.42 -21.66 -8.03
CA GLN A 13 -1.98 -20.90 -6.84
C GLN A 13 -2.54 -19.46 -6.79
N LEU A 14 -3.52 -19.12 -7.64
CA LEU A 14 -4.02 -17.75 -7.80
C LEU A 14 -5.00 -17.28 -6.71
N PHE A 15 -5.36 -18.16 -5.78
CA PHE A 15 -6.30 -17.84 -4.70
C PHE A 15 -5.59 -18.02 -3.36
N VAL A 16 -4.79 -17.02 -3.01
CA VAL A 16 -4.41 -16.79 -1.62
C VAL A 16 -5.50 -15.88 -1.07
N ASP A 17 -6.19 -16.33 -0.02
CA ASP A 17 -6.89 -15.42 0.88
C ASP A 17 -5.81 -14.56 1.54
N ASP A 18 -5.42 -13.47 0.90
CA ASP A 18 -4.38 -12.58 1.42
C ASP A 18 -4.99 -11.87 2.61
N GLU A 19 -4.65 -12.33 3.81
CA GLU A 19 -4.98 -11.63 5.04
C GLU A 19 -4.52 -10.17 4.88
N PRO A 20 -5.41 -9.18 5.11
CA PRO A 20 -5.10 -7.81 4.77
C PRO A 20 -3.84 -7.38 5.51
N SER A 21 -2.80 -6.97 4.79
CA SER A 21 -1.53 -6.52 5.35
C SER A 21 -1.31 -5.03 5.06
N CYS A 22 -0.58 -4.35 5.94
CA CYS A 22 -0.20 -2.96 5.74
C CYS A 22 0.67 -2.85 4.50
N ASP A 23 0.27 -2.06 3.51
CA ASP A 23 1.03 -1.94 2.25
C ASP A 23 2.41 -1.31 2.45
N ALA A 24 2.61 -0.55 3.54
CA ALA A 24 3.88 0.12 3.82
C ALA A 24 4.90 -0.76 4.58
N CYS A 25 4.45 -1.55 5.57
CA CYS A 25 5.35 -2.33 6.44
C CYS A 25 5.10 -3.83 6.43
N GLY A 26 4.04 -4.31 5.77
CA GLY A 26 3.66 -5.72 5.72
C GLY A 26 3.01 -6.26 7.00
N GLU A 27 2.76 -5.42 8.00
CA GLU A 27 2.12 -5.85 9.24
C GLU A 27 0.72 -6.42 8.98
N SER A 28 0.42 -7.59 9.55
CA SER A 28 -0.91 -8.17 9.43
C SER A 28 -1.93 -7.24 10.06
N LEU A 29 -2.96 -6.94 9.28
CA LEU A 29 -4.14 -6.24 9.72
C LEU A 29 -5.28 -7.25 9.90
N ALA A 30 -5.05 -8.51 10.26
CA ALA A 30 -6.18 -9.36 10.64
C ALA A 30 -6.90 -8.72 11.86
N ALA A 31 -8.24 -8.60 11.81
CA ALA A 31 -8.98 -8.12 12.97
C ALA A 31 -8.89 -9.20 14.07
N ALA A 32 -8.58 -8.81 15.32
CA ALA A 32 -8.85 -9.68 16.45
C ALA A 32 -10.37 -9.96 16.50
N PRO A 33 -10.80 -11.19 16.86
CA PRO A 33 -12.18 -11.64 16.69
C PRO A 33 -13.26 -10.81 17.42
N ASP A 34 -12.89 -9.89 18.30
CA ASP A 34 -13.81 -9.20 19.20
C ASP A 34 -13.59 -7.67 19.32
N GLU A 35 -12.80 -7.01 18.46
CA GLU A 35 -12.33 -5.64 18.75
C GLU A 35 -12.82 -4.54 17.79
N ASP A 36 -13.48 -3.53 18.36
CA ASP A 36 -13.48 -2.10 17.97
C ASP A 36 -12.05 -1.52 18.03
N GLY A 37 -11.11 -2.15 17.32
CA GLY A 37 -9.73 -1.69 17.24
C GLY A 37 -9.63 -0.28 16.62
N PRO A 38 -8.50 0.43 16.82
CA PRO A 38 -8.31 1.75 16.24
C PRO A 38 -8.57 1.72 14.73
N PRO A 39 -9.23 2.75 14.17
CA PRO A 39 -9.58 2.77 12.75
C PRO A 39 -8.31 2.61 11.91
N ARG A 40 -8.38 1.70 10.94
CA ARG A 40 -7.29 1.50 9.99
C ARG A 40 -7.10 2.77 9.18
N GLY A 41 -5.85 3.08 8.88
CA GLY A 41 -5.55 4.10 7.90
C GLY A 41 -5.71 3.55 6.49
N GLU A 42 -5.95 4.44 5.54
CA GLU A 42 -5.85 4.15 4.11
C GLU A 42 -4.85 5.10 3.47
N GLY A 43 -4.06 4.57 2.55
CA GLY A 43 -3.26 5.33 1.60
C GLY A 43 -3.75 5.08 0.18
N ALA A 44 -3.14 5.74 -0.80
CA ALA A 44 -3.41 5.49 -2.20
C ALA A 44 -2.12 5.44 -3.02
N LEU A 45 -2.06 4.48 -3.95
CA LEU A 45 -1.08 4.48 -5.02
C LEU A 45 -1.68 5.25 -6.20
N LEU A 46 -0.91 6.21 -6.72
CA LEU A 46 -1.33 7.12 -7.77
C LEU A 46 -0.47 6.91 -9.02
N TRP A 47 -1.12 6.76 -10.17
CA TRP A 47 -0.45 6.70 -11.47
C TRP A 47 -1.01 7.74 -12.42
N PHE A 48 -0.10 8.43 -13.09
CA PHE A 48 -0.42 9.38 -14.15
C PHE A 48 0.29 8.96 -15.43
N ARG A 49 -0.47 8.77 -16.50
CA ARG A 49 0.08 8.41 -17.81
C ARG A 49 -0.79 8.96 -18.92
N ASP A 50 -0.20 9.72 -19.84
CA ASP A 50 -0.85 10.18 -21.08
C ASP A 50 -2.24 10.82 -20.85
N GLY A 51 -2.37 11.63 -19.78
CA GLY A 51 -3.64 12.26 -19.38
C GLY A 51 -4.61 11.36 -18.60
N ALA A 52 -4.32 10.06 -18.48
CA ALA A 52 -5.05 9.16 -17.60
C ALA A 52 -4.52 9.23 -16.17
N PHE A 53 -5.44 9.25 -15.19
CA PHE A 53 -5.16 9.14 -13.77
C PHE A 53 -5.81 7.87 -13.23
N ARG A 54 -5.04 7.11 -12.44
CA ARG A 54 -5.54 5.96 -11.69
C ARG A 54 -5.15 6.12 -10.22
N GLU A 55 -6.13 5.87 -9.36
CA GLU A 55 -5.98 5.79 -7.92
C GLU A 55 -6.30 4.36 -7.47
N GLU A 56 -5.49 3.80 -6.59
CA GLU A 56 -5.76 2.53 -5.94
C GLU A 56 -5.55 2.67 -4.43
N LYS A 57 -6.65 2.55 -3.67
CA LYS A 57 -6.64 2.59 -2.21
C LYS A 57 -5.97 1.35 -1.64
N ARG A 58 -5.05 1.54 -0.69
CA ARG A 58 -4.32 0.46 -0.02
C ARG A 58 -4.43 0.61 1.50
N PRO A 59 -4.61 -0.50 2.24
CA PRO A 59 -4.75 -0.45 3.69
C PRO A 59 -3.40 -0.17 4.37
N LEU A 60 -3.43 0.61 5.45
CA LEU A 60 -2.27 0.93 6.27
C LEU A 60 -2.56 0.69 7.76
N CYS A 61 -1.54 0.28 8.50
CA CYS A 61 -1.62 0.31 9.96
C CYS A 61 -1.66 1.79 10.45
N PRO A 62 -2.22 2.07 11.63
CA PRO A 62 -2.33 3.43 12.15
C PRO A 62 -0.99 4.18 12.21
N SER A 63 0.11 3.47 12.51
CA SER A 63 1.45 4.05 12.56
C SER A 63 1.93 4.51 11.18
N CYS A 64 1.84 3.66 10.16
CA CYS A 64 2.26 4.00 8.80
C CYS A 64 1.39 5.10 8.19
N ALA A 65 0.08 5.07 8.43
CA ALA A 65 -0.84 6.12 7.97
C ALA A 65 -0.47 7.50 8.54
N ALA A 66 -0.22 7.56 9.86
CA ALA A 66 0.21 8.80 10.50
C ALA A 66 1.58 9.27 9.99
N ALA A 67 2.57 8.38 9.88
CA ALA A 67 3.91 8.74 9.43
C ALA A 67 3.91 9.30 8.00
N ILE A 68 3.17 8.66 7.09
CA ILE A 68 3.04 9.10 5.69
C ILE A 68 2.31 10.44 5.63
N GLY A 69 1.16 10.56 6.32
CA GLY A 69 0.37 11.80 6.34
C GLY A 69 1.15 13.00 6.89
N MET A 70 1.85 12.82 8.01
CA MET A 70 2.68 13.88 8.61
C MET A 70 3.85 14.26 7.70
N THR A 71 4.49 13.30 7.04
CA THR A 71 5.56 13.59 6.07
C THR A 71 5.04 14.41 4.88
N ALA A 72 3.85 14.10 4.37
CA ALA A 72 3.23 14.86 3.29
C ALA A 72 2.93 16.31 3.72
N LEU A 73 2.34 16.49 4.90
CA LEU A 73 2.05 17.82 5.46
C LEU A 73 3.34 18.64 5.66
N SER A 74 4.40 18.03 6.19
CA SER A 74 5.68 18.71 6.37
C SER A 74 6.31 19.14 5.04
N ARG A 75 6.16 18.34 3.98
CA ARG A 75 6.65 18.72 2.64
C ARG A 75 5.89 19.92 2.10
N TRP A 76 4.56 19.90 2.17
CA TRP A 76 3.75 21.03 1.71
C TRP A 76 4.07 22.32 2.47
N ALA A 77 4.17 22.24 3.80
CA ALA A 77 4.54 23.39 4.62
C ALA A 77 5.93 23.96 4.28
N SER A 78 6.84 23.14 3.74
CA SER A 78 8.17 23.59 3.31
C SER A 78 8.15 24.27 1.95
N GLU A 79 7.28 23.85 1.03
CA GLU A 79 7.14 24.48 -0.29
C GLU A 79 6.44 25.85 -0.22
N GLU A 80 5.72 26.15 0.87
CA GLU A 80 5.07 27.45 1.10
C GLU A 80 6.02 28.54 1.65
N ASP A 81 7.21 28.20 2.15
CA ASP A 81 8.20 29.15 2.72
C ASP A 81 9.20 29.69 1.67
N GLU A 82 9.14 29.21 0.43
CA GLU A 82 9.99 29.64 -0.70
C GLU A 82 9.23 30.52 -1.73
N GLY A 83 8.11 31.13 -1.33
CA GLY A 83 7.25 32.03 -2.11
C GLY A 83 7.36 33.50 -1.75
#